data_AF-A0A959X9I7-F1
#
_entry.id   AF-A0A959X9I7-F1
#
_cell.length_a   1.000
_cell.length_b   1.000
_cell.length_c   1.000
_cell.angle_alpha   90.00
_cell.angle_beta   90.00
_cell.angle_gamma   90.00
#
_symmetry.space_group_name_H-M   'P 1'
#
loop_
_entity.id
_entity.type
_entity.pdbx_description
1 polymer ?
#
loop_
_entity_poly.entity_id
_entity_poly.type
_entity_poly.pdbx_seq_one_letter_code
_entity_poly.pdbx_strand_id
1 'polypeptide(L)'
;MSTQGGTKAVVAALLANVGIAITKFVAFFLTGASSMLAEAIHSVADSGNQVLLLFGGRTAQRAPTAQHPFGFGRERYVYAFIVSIVLFSVGGLFALYEAYHKLQHVLEHPGDMGDMAGRWWWVPLVVLVAAIVMESFSFHTAIQESNKVRGSASWVDFVRRAKSPELPVILLEDFAALTGLVFALFGVGLSLLTHNPIFDVMGTTLIGLLLVAVAVVLGVETKSLLLGESASIDAQERIAEALRSSEGILGVIHMKTLHLGPEELLVAAKIDVSAADSAADIARSIDAAEASIRAVEPTARVIYLEPDLRREQSRP
;
A
#
# COMPACT_ATOMS: atom_id res chain seq x y z
N MET A 1 17.24 8.70 -2.04
CA MET A 1 18.01 7.45 -2.29
C MET A 1 17.88 7.06 -3.75
N SER A 2 18.92 6.46 -4.34
CA SER A 2 19.08 6.25 -5.79
C SER A 2 17.92 5.49 -6.44
N THR A 3 17.17 6.16 -7.31
CA THR A 3 16.04 5.62 -8.10
C THR A 3 16.43 4.39 -8.94
N GLN A 4 17.69 4.24 -9.33
CA GLN A 4 18.17 3.09 -10.11
C GLN A 4 18.27 1.78 -9.31
N GLY A 5 18.46 1.83 -7.99
CA GLY A 5 18.52 0.63 -7.15
C GLY A 5 17.13 0.02 -6.93
N GLY A 6 16.12 0.88 -6.72
CA GLY A 6 14.73 0.48 -6.51
C GLY A 6 14.13 -0.21 -7.73
N THR A 7 14.32 0.33 -8.94
CA THR A 7 13.75 -0.30 -10.15
C THR A 7 14.31 -1.69 -10.41
N LYS A 8 15.62 -1.91 -10.21
CA LYS A 8 16.22 -3.25 -10.37
C LYS A 8 15.66 -4.24 -9.34
N ALA A 9 15.50 -3.82 -8.09
CA ALA A 9 14.93 -4.66 -7.04
C ALA A 9 13.46 -5.03 -7.35
N VAL A 10 12.64 -4.06 -7.77
CA VAL A 10 11.23 -4.32 -8.12
C VAL A 10 11.11 -5.22 -9.36
N VAL A 11 11.98 -5.06 -10.36
CA VAL A 11 12.00 -5.98 -11.52
C VAL A 11 12.44 -7.39 -11.12
N ALA A 12 13.40 -7.52 -10.20
CA ALA A 12 13.81 -8.83 -9.69
C ALA A 12 12.67 -9.51 -8.91
N ALA A 13 11.96 -8.76 -8.07
CA ALA A 13 10.77 -9.23 -7.35
C ALA A 13 9.66 -9.67 -8.34
N LEU A 14 9.45 -8.90 -9.41
CA LEU A 14 8.48 -9.24 -10.46
C LEU A 14 8.81 -10.57 -11.14
N LEU A 15 10.05 -10.77 -11.53
CA LEU A 15 10.48 -12.03 -12.14
C LEU A 15 10.35 -13.21 -11.17
N ALA A 16 10.63 -13.00 -9.88
CA ALA A 16 10.45 -14.02 -8.85
C ALA A 16 8.97 -14.39 -8.68
N ASN A 17 8.07 -13.41 -8.53
CA ASN A 17 6.64 -13.64 -8.32
C ASN A 17 5.99 -14.30 -9.56
N VAL A 18 6.41 -13.91 -10.76
CA VAL A 18 5.98 -14.59 -12.00
C VAL A 18 6.45 -16.04 -12.02
N GLY A 19 7.70 -16.32 -11.62
CA GLY A 19 8.22 -17.69 -11.53
C GLY A 19 7.46 -18.56 -10.52
N ILE A 20 7.11 -17.98 -9.36
CA ILE A 20 6.28 -18.64 -8.34
C ILE A 20 4.88 -18.91 -8.89
N ALA A 21 4.26 -17.92 -9.54
CA ALA A 21 2.93 -18.07 -10.15
C ALA A 21 2.90 -19.21 -11.17
N ILE A 22 3.88 -19.28 -12.08
CA ILE A 22 4.01 -20.37 -13.06
C ILE A 22 4.11 -21.73 -12.35
N THR A 23 4.94 -21.82 -11.31
CA THR A 23 5.12 -23.06 -10.54
C THR A 23 3.81 -23.52 -9.88
N LYS A 24 3.06 -22.59 -9.29
CA LYS A 24 1.75 -22.86 -8.67
C LYS A 24 0.70 -23.29 -9.71
N PHE A 25 0.66 -22.66 -10.89
CA PHE A 25 -0.23 -23.09 -11.98
C PHE A 25 0.09 -24.49 -12.48
N VAL A 26 1.37 -24.82 -12.67
CA VAL A 26 1.79 -26.17 -13.06
C VAL A 26 1.34 -27.19 -12.02
N ALA A 27 1.52 -26.89 -10.73
CA ALA A 27 1.05 -27.74 -9.65
C ALA A 27 -0.48 -27.90 -9.64
N PHE A 28 -1.24 -26.83 -9.90
CA PHE A 28 -2.69 -26.91 -10.07
C PHE A 28 -3.08 -27.83 -11.22
N PHE A 29 -2.54 -27.63 -12.43
CA PHE A 29 -2.90 -28.46 -13.59
C PHE A 29 -2.52 -29.94 -13.41
N LEU A 30 -1.51 -30.24 -12.60
CA LEU A 30 -1.11 -31.62 -12.30
C LEU A 30 -1.98 -32.30 -11.24
N THR A 31 -2.70 -31.55 -10.41
CA THR A 31 -3.36 -32.08 -9.21
C THR A 31 -4.82 -31.69 -9.02
N GLY A 32 -5.35 -30.73 -9.77
CA GLY A 32 -6.71 -30.23 -9.60
C GLY A 32 -6.96 -29.55 -8.24
N ALA A 33 -5.92 -29.18 -7.51
CA ALA A 33 -6.06 -28.57 -6.19
C ALA A 33 -6.53 -27.10 -6.29
N SER A 34 -7.76 -26.80 -5.91
CA SER A 34 -8.32 -25.44 -6.02
C SER A 34 -7.59 -24.41 -5.16
N SER A 35 -7.04 -24.82 -4.00
CA SER A 35 -6.19 -23.92 -3.21
C SER A 35 -4.91 -23.53 -3.96
N MET A 36 -4.36 -24.44 -4.79
CA MET A 36 -3.22 -24.11 -5.66
C MET A 36 -3.60 -23.11 -6.75
N LEU A 37 -4.82 -23.19 -7.31
CA LEU A 37 -5.30 -22.22 -8.28
C LEU A 37 -5.50 -20.84 -7.64
N ALA A 38 -6.12 -20.79 -6.45
CA ALA A 38 -6.29 -19.55 -5.70
C ALA A 38 -4.93 -18.89 -5.40
N GLU A 39 -3.97 -19.68 -4.93
CA GLU A 39 -2.59 -19.24 -4.67
C GLU A 39 -1.84 -18.79 -5.94
N ALA A 40 -2.08 -19.45 -7.08
CA ALA A 40 -1.47 -19.07 -8.35
C ALA A 40 -2.00 -17.71 -8.84
N ILE A 41 -3.32 -17.50 -8.74
CA ILE A 41 -3.97 -16.24 -9.12
C ILE A 41 -3.56 -15.11 -8.19
N HIS A 42 -3.39 -15.39 -6.89
CA HIS A 42 -2.83 -14.43 -5.96
C HIS A 42 -1.43 -13.98 -6.40
N SER A 43 -0.51 -14.90 -6.73
CA SER A 43 0.83 -14.53 -7.20
C SER A 43 0.84 -13.78 -8.54
N VAL A 44 -0.19 -13.98 -9.39
CA VAL A 44 -0.41 -13.12 -10.57
C VAL A 44 -0.85 -11.71 -10.17
N ALA A 45 -1.75 -11.59 -9.18
CA ALA A 45 -2.16 -10.31 -8.64
C ALA A 45 -0.94 -9.56 -8.03
N ASP A 46 -0.06 -10.24 -7.31
CA ASP A 46 1.15 -9.64 -6.73
C ASP A 46 2.11 -9.13 -7.82
N SER A 47 2.28 -9.93 -8.87
CA SER A 47 3.04 -9.52 -10.06
C SER A 47 2.41 -8.27 -10.72
N GLY A 48 1.08 -8.24 -10.82
CA GLY A 48 0.34 -7.08 -11.32
C GLY A 48 0.50 -5.84 -10.44
N ASN A 49 0.53 -6.00 -9.12
CA ASN A 49 0.76 -4.91 -8.18
C ASN A 49 2.11 -4.24 -8.46
N GLN A 50 3.18 -5.02 -8.55
CA GLN A 50 4.53 -4.49 -8.80
C GLN A 50 4.62 -3.73 -10.13
N VAL A 51 3.95 -4.20 -11.18
CA VAL A 51 3.84 -3.49 -12.47
C VAL A 51 3.12 -2.15 -12.29
N LEU A 52 2.00 -2.13 -11.58
CA LEU A 52 1.23 -0.90 -11.34
C LEU A 52 1.98 0.08 -10.45
N LEU A 53 2.70 -0.37 -9.43
CA LEU A 53 3.55 0.48 -8.60
C LEU A 53 4.71 1.09 -9.40
N LEU A 54 5.36 0.32 -10.27
CA LEU A 54 6.38 0.84 -11.19
C LEU A 54 5.81 1.93 -12.11
N PHE A 55 4.62 1.69 -12.65
CA PHE A 55 3.97 2.63 -13.55
C PHE A 55 3.50 3.90 -12.81
N GLY A 56 2.93 3.75 -11.62
CA GLY A 56 2.51 4.87 -10.77
C GLY A 56 3.68 5.70 -10.29
N GLY A 57 4.78 5.07 -9.88
CA GLY A 57 6.02 5.76 -9.52
C GLY A 57 6.60 6.57 -10.69
N ARG A 58 6.59 6.00 -11.91
CA ARG A 58 7.05 6.69 -13.12
C ARG A 58 6.14 7.84 -13.52
N THR A 59 4.83 7.65 -13.44
CA THR A 59 3.84 8.67 -13.83
C THR A 59 3.83 9.83 -12.83
N ALA A 60 4.05 9.56 -11.55
CA ALA A 60 4.14 10.58 -10.50
C ALA A 60 5.32 11.54 -10.63
N GLN A 61 6.37 11.15 -11.37
CA GLN A 61 7.54 12.00 -11.64
C GLN A 61 7.34 12.95 -12.83
N ARG A 62 6.17 12.93 -13.49
CA ARG A 62 5.87 13.84 -14.59
C ARG A 62 5.82 15.29 -14.11
N ALA A 63 6.35 16.19 -14.93
CA ALA A 63 6.32 17.62 -14.65
C ALA A 63 4.87 18.15 -14.62
N PRO A 64 4.58 19.20 -13.82
CA PRO A 64 3.29 19.87 -13.83
C PRO A 64 2.88 20.39 -15.20
N THR A 65 1.58 20.41 -15.46
CA THR A 65 0.98 20.96 -16.69
C THR A 65 -0.06 22.01 -16.32
N ALA A 66 -0.57 22.77 -17.30
CA ALA A 66 -1.64 23.73 -17.06
C ALA A 66 -2.92 23.08 -16.48
N GLN A 67 -3.22 21.82 -16.84
CA GLN A 67 -4.34 21.06 -16.29
C GLN A 67 -4.04 20.48 -14.90
N HIS A 68 -2.78 20.19 -14.61
CA HIS A 68 -2.30 19.63 -13.34
C HIS A 68 -1.17 20.51 -12.78
N PRO A 69 -1.50 21.71 -12.23
CA PRO A 69 -0.50 22.71 -11.83
C PRO A 69 0.38 22.26 -10.65
N PHE A 70 -0.11 21.32 -9.84
CA PHE A 70 0.63 20.72 -8.73
C PHE A 70 1.36 19.43 -9.11
N GLY A 71 1.41 19.07 -10.40
CA GLY A 71 2.05 17.84 -10.86
C GLY A 71 1.21 16.59 -10.67
N PHE A 72 1.88 15.44 -10.71
CA PHE A 72 1.26 14.11 -10.78
C PHE A 72 1.57 13.24 -9.56
N GLY A 73 2.07 13.80 -8.45
CA GLY A 73 2.48 13.04 -7.25
C GLY A 73 1.41 12.05 -6.74
N ARG A 74 0.13 12.43 -6.85
CA ARG A 74 -1.03 11.62 -6.45
C ARG A 74 -1.25 10.37 -7.28
N GLU A 75 -0.62 10.24 -8.45
CA GLU A 75 -0.71 9.02 -9.28
C GLU A 75 -0.31 7.77 -8.48
N ARG A 76 0.68 7.87 -7.58
CA ARG A 76 1.05 6.74 -6.70
C ARG A 76 -0.12 6.27 -5.84
N TYR A 77 -0.93 7.18 -5.31
CA TYR A 77 -2.13 6.85 -4.54
C TYR A 77 -3.21 6.22 -5.44
N VAL A 78 -3.36 6.72 -6.67
CA VAL A 78 -4.34 6.18 -7.64
C VAL A 78 -3.99 4.74 -7.99
N TYR A 79 -2.73 4.46 -8.33
CA TYR A 79 -2.29 3.11 -8.66
C TYR A 79 -2.37 2.16 -7.46
N ALA A 80 -2.00 2.60 -6.25
CA ALA A 80 -2.19 1.80 -5.03
C ALA A 80 -3.68 1.48 -4.77
N PHE A 81 -4.58 2.42 -5.07
CA PHE A 81 -6.02 2.20 -4.92
C PHE A 81 -6.57 1.22 -5.97
N ILE A 82 -6.10 1.33 -7.22
CA ILE A 82 -6.43 0.37 -8.29
C ILE A 82 -5.98 -1.04 -7.89
N VAL A 83 -4.78 -1.19 -7.33
CA VAL A 83 -4.29 -2.47 -6.81
C VAL A 83 -5.23 -3.01 -5.75
N SER A 84 -5.56 -2.19 -4.76
CA SER A 84 -6.42 -2.58 -3.63
C SER A 84 -7.78 -3.11 -4.10
N ILE A 85 -8.44 -2.37 -5.00
CA ILE A 85 -9.79 -2.71 -5.44
C ILE A 85 -9.78 -3.77 -6.52
N VAL A 86 -8.95 -3.64 -7.55
CA VAL A 86 -9.03 -4.49 -8.73
C VAL A 86 -8.31 -5.80 -8.47
N LEU A 87 -7.04 -5.78 -8.07
CA LEU A 87 -6.23 -6.99 -8.05
C LEU A 87 -6.61 -7.90 -6.87
N PHE A 88 -6.71 -7.36 -5.66
CA PHE A 88 -7.07 -8.17 -4.49
C PHE A 88 -8.54 -8.59 -4.49
N SER A 89 -9.48 -7.74 -4.90
CA SER A 89 -10.90 -8.16 -4.96
C SER A 89 -11.13 -9.18 -6.06
N VAL A 90 -10.53 -9.02 -7.26
CA VAL A 90 -10.68 -10.02 -8.32
C VAL A 90 -10.06 -11.34 -7.89
N GLY A 91 -8.86 -11.34 -7.30
CA GLY A 91 -8.23 -12.56 -6.79
C GLY A 91 -9.07 -13.24 -5.70
N GLY A 92 -9.55 -12.47 -4.71
CA GLY A 92 -10.36 -12.99 -3.62
C GLY A 92 -11.72 -13.52 -4.07
N LEU A 93 -12.45 -12.78 -4.91
CA LEU A 93 -13.73 -13.20 -5.47
C LEU A 93 -13.57 -14.42 -6.37
N PHE A 94 -12.49 -14.50 -7.15
CA PHE A 94 -12.19 -15.68 -7.93
C PHE A 94 -11.96 -16.90 -7.03
N ALA A 95 -11.16 -16.78 -5.97
CA ALA A 95 -10.92 -17.87 -5.03
C ALA A 95 -12.23 -18.35 -4.36
N LEU A 96 -13.13 -17.43 -3.99
CA LEU A 96 -14.46 -17.76 -3.47
C LEU A 96 -15.34 -18.46 -4.51
N TYR A 97 -15.31 -17.99 -5.76
CA TYR A 97 -16.01 -18.62 -6.87
C TYR A 97 -15.52 -20.05 -7.10
N GLU A 98 -14.22 -20.27 -7.10
CA GLU A 98 -13.59 -21.58 -7.26
C GLU A 98 -13.93 -22.50 -6.08
N ALA A 99 -13.86 -21.99 -4.85
CA ALA A 99 -14.26 -22.74 -3.66
C ALA A 99 -15.73 -23.17 -3.74
N TYR A 100 -16.62 -22.30 -4.21
CA TYR A 100 -18.02 -22.64 -4.41
C TYR A 100 -18.21 -23.74 -5.47
N HIS A 101 -17.53 -23.64 -6.62
CA HIS A 101 -17.62 -24.65 -7.68
C HIS A 101 -17.10 -26.00 -7.19
N LYS A 102 -15.97 -26.03 -6.49
CA LYS A 102 -15.44 -27.26 -5.90
C LYS A 102 -16.37 -27.82 -4.83
N LEU A 103 -16.99 -26.97 -4.01
CA LEU A 103 -17.97 -27.42 -3.03
C LEU A 103 -19.14 -28.14 -3.70
N GLN A 104 -19.70 -27.58 -4.77
CA GLN A 104 -20.78 -28.24 -5.53
C GLN A 104 -20.33 -29.60 -6.07
N HIS A 105 -19.14 -29.66 -6.67
CA HIS A 105 -18.59 -30.94 -7.16
C HIS A 105 -18.44 -31.98 -6.05
N VAL A 106 -17.93 -31.59 -4.88
CA VAL A 106 -17.77 -32.49 -3.72
C VAL A 106 -19.11 -32.97 -3.17
N LEU A 107 -20.15 -32.13 -3.21
CA LEU A 107 -21.51 -32.51 -2.79
C LEU A 107 -22.17 -33.46 -3.78
N GLU A 108 -21.94 -33.28 -5.08
CA GLU A 108 -22.44 -34.16 -6.15
C GLU A 108 -21.69 -35.50 -6.21
N HIS A 109 -20.39 -35.49 -5.91
CA HIS A 109 -19.50 -36.66 -5.95
C HIS A 109 -18.76 -36.84 -4.60
N PRO A 110 -19.45 -37.32 -3.55
CA PRO A 110 -18.85 -37.47 -2.23
C PRO A 110 -17.65 -38.43 -2.22
N GLY A 111 -16.54 -37.99 -1.64
CA GLY A 111 -15.32 -38.80 -1.52
C GLY A 111 -14.48 -38.88 -2.79
N ASP A 112 -14.90 -38.24 -3.89
CA ASP A 112 -14.04 -38.09 -5.05
C ASP A 112 -12.94 -37.07 -4.76
N MET A 113 -11.70 -37.56 -4.73
CA MET A 113 -10.50 -36.74 -4.54
C MET A 113 -10.02 -36.10 -5.85
N GLY A 114 -10.67 -36.41 -6.99
CA GLY A 114 -10.24 -36.01 -8.31
C GLY A 114 -8.77 -36.36 -8.56
N ASP A 115 -8.05 -35.46 -9.22
CA ASP A 115 -6.62 -35.62 -9.51
C ASP A 115 -5.70 -35.43 -8.29
N MET A 116 -6.22 -34.97 -7.14
CA MET A 116 -5.39 -34.66 -5.96
C MET A 116 -4.73 -35.91 -5.36
N ALA A 117 -5.41 -37.06 -5.42
CA ALA A 117 -4.89 -38.35 -4.94
C ALA A 117 -4.07 -39.11 -6.01
N GLY A 118 -3.79 -38.50 -7.16
CA GLY A 118 -3.03 -39.11 -8.25
C GLY A 118 -1.53 -39.24 -7.99
N ARG A 119 -0.77 -39.62 -9.03
CA ARG A 119 0.70 -39.77 -8.98
C ARG A 119 1.45 -38.52 -8.46
N TRP A 120 0.83 -37.35 -8.64
CA TRP A 120 1.41 -36.05 -8.34
C TRP A 120 0.95 -35.45 -7.00
N TRP A 121 0.34 -36.25 -6.11
CA TRP A 121 -0.21 -35.81 -4.82
C TRP A 121 0.77 -34.98 -3.96
N TRP A 122 2.09 -35.22 -4.08
CA TRP A 122 3.12 -34.53 -3.30
C TRP A 122 3.49 -33.14 -3.87
N VAL A 123 3.19 -32.88 -5.14
CA VAL A 123 3.62 -31.65 -5.85
C VAL A 123 3.10 -30.38 -5.17
N PRO A 124 1.81 -30.26 -4.83
CA PRO A 124 1.28 -29.07 -4.15
C PRO A 124 1.97 -28.82 -2.81
N LEU A 125 2.23 -29.86 -2.02
CA LEU A 125 2.87 -29.73 -0.71
C LEU A 125 4.30 -29.18 -0.85
N VAL A 126 5.08 -29.71 -1.80
CA VAL A 126 6.45 -29.25 -2.05
C VAL A 126 6.45 -27.80 -2.54
N VAL A 127 5.56 -27.46 -3.48
CA VAL A 127 5.45 -26.10 -4.01
C VAL A 127 5.03 -25.11 -2.92
N LEU A 128 4.06 -25.47 -2.07
CA LEU A 128 3.61 -24.62 -0.97
C LEU A 128 4.71 -24.40 0.08
N VAL A 129 5.43 -25.45 0.49
CA VAL A 129 6.54 -25.31 1.44
C VAL A 129 7.66 -24.45 0.85
N ALA A 130 8.03 -24.67 -0.41
CA ALA A 130 9.03 -23.85 -1.08
C ALA A 130 8.59 -22.38 -1.18
N ALA A 131 7.33 -22.13 -1.54
CA ALA A 131 6.74 -20.80 -1.59
C ALA A 131 6.76 -20.13 -0.20
N ILE A 132 6.35 -20.83 0.86
CA ILE A 132 6.38 -20.30 2.24
C ILE A 132 7.80 -19.87 2.63
N VAL A 133 8.82 -20.66 2.29
CA VAL A 133 10.21 -20.32 2.59
C VAL A 133 10.63 -19.06 1.83
N MET A 134 10.37 -18.98 0.53
CA MET A 134 10.70 -17.81 -0.30
C MET A 134 9.97 -16.55 0.18
N GLU A 135 8.66 -16.66 0.42
CA GLU A 135 7.82 -15.57 0.88
C GLU A 135 8.23 -15.11 2.28
N SER A 136 8.63 -16.03 3.16
CA SER A 136 9.15 -15.69 4.50
C SER A 136 10.43 -14.85 4.41
N PHE A 137 11.30 -15.12 3.44
CA PHE A 137 12.49 -14.28 3.21
C PHE A 137 12.12 -12.90 2.66
N SER A 138 11.15 -12.82 1.73
CA SER A 138 10.63 -11.55 1.21
C SER A 138 10.03 -10.71 2.34
N PHE A 139 9.10 -11.30 3.09
CA PHE A 139 8.42 -10.65 4.20
C PHE A 139 9.40 -10.19 5.29
N HIS A 140 10.39 -11.02 5.62
CA HIS A 140 11.44 -10.64 6.55
C HIS A 140 12.22 -9.40 6.08
N THR A 141 12.54 -9.34 4.78
CA THR A 141 13.22 -8.19 4.17
C THR A 141 12.32 -6.96 4.21
N ALA A 142 11.04 -7.09 3.86
CA ALA A 142 10.06 -6.01 3.93
C ALA A 142 9.90 -5.45 5.36
N ILE A 143 9.88 -6.32 6.37
CA ILE A 143 9.89 -5.94 7.78
C ILE A 143 11.16 -5.16 8.14
N GLN A 144 12.33 -5.63 7.72
CA GLN A 144 13.60 -4.96 8.00
C GLN A 144 13.64 -3.55 7.39
N GLU A 145 13.25 -3.39 6.12
CA GLU A 145 13.20 -2.08 5.45
C GLU A 145 12.14 -1.17 6.09
N SER A 146 10.97 -1.71 6.44
CA SER A 146 9.91 -0.94 7.09
C SER A 146 10.31 -0.50 8.49
N ASN A 147 11.07 -1.30 9.24
CA ASN A 147 11.57 -0.91 10.57
C ASN A 147 12.54 0.28 10.53
N LYS A 148 13.29 0.47 9.43
CA LYS A 148 14.15 1.65 9.26
C LYS A 148 13.34 2.95 9.19
N VAL A 149 12.10 2.87 8.72
CA VAL A 149 11.19 4.02 8.58
C VAL A 149 10.23 4.13 9.77
N ARG A 150 9.76 3.00 10.30
CA ARG A 150 8.78 2.90 11.40
C ARG A 150 9.31 3.47 12.72
N GLY A 151 10.61 3.33 12.97
CA GLY A 151 11.20 3.69 14.26
C GLY A 151 10.52 2.94 15.41
N SER A 152 10.01 3.68 16.40
CA SER A 152 9.33 3.13 17.59
C SER A 152 7.81 3.00 17.44
N ALA A 153 7.21 3.36 16.30
CA ALA A 153 5.77 3.30 16.11
C ALA A 153 5.24 1.85 16.11
N SER A 154 4.00 1.65 16.56
CA SER A 154 3.33 0.35 16.44
C SER A 154 3.12 -0.01 14.96
N TRP A 155 2.96 -1.30 14.64
CA TRP A 155 2.68 -1.72 13.26
C TRP A 155 1.35 -1.17 12.73
N VAL A 156 0.33 -1.13 13.59
CA VAL A 156 -0.98 -0.58 13.24
C VAL A 156 -0.87 0.92 12.94
N ASP A 157 -0.15 1.66 13.78
CA ASP A 157 0.11 3.08 13.54
C ASP A 157 0.93 3.31 12.28
N PHE A 158 1.93 2.46 12.02
CA PHE A 158 2.76 2.56 10.81
C PHE A 158 1.92 2.42 9.55
N VAL A 159 1.10 1.37 9.45
CA VAL A 159 0.24 1.13 8.29
C VAL A 159 -0.76 2.25 8.09
N ARG A 160 -1.40 2.74 9.17
CA ARG A 160 -2.42 3.80 9.10
C ARG A 160 -1.86 5.20 8.86
N ARG A 161 -0.65 5.49 9.34
CA ARG A 161 -0.06 6.84 9.27
C ARG A 161 0.91 7.01 8.10
N ALA A 162 1.34 5.91 7.49
CA ALA A 162 2.24 5.94 6.35
C ALA A 162 1.61 6.72 5.19
N LYS A 163 2.29 7.80 4.78
CA LYS A 163 1.88 8.63 3.64
C LYS A 163 2.36 8.06 2.31
N SER A 164 3.37 7.19 2.34
CA SER A 164 3.79 6.36 1.21
C SER A 164 2.99 5.06 1.21
N PRO A 165 2.14 4.80 0.20
CA PRO A 165 1.37 3.56 0.15
C PRO A 165 2.24 2.33 -0.07
N GLU A 166 3.44 2.47 -0.64
CA GLU A 166 4.24 1.36 -1.15
C GLU A 166 4.61 0.34 -0.05
N LEU A 167 5.17 0.80 1.08
CA LEU A 167 5.62 -0.10 2.15
C LEU A 167 4.46 -0.79 2.90
N PRO A 168 3.40 -0.08 3.33
CA PRO A 168 2.24 -0.73 3.94
C PRO A 168 1.56 -1.74 3.01
N VAL A 169 1.41 -1.41 1.72
CA VAL A 169 0.83 -2.31 0.71
C VAL A 169 1.64 -3.61 0.65
N ILE A 170 2.96 -3.50 0.46
CA ILE A 170 3.85 -4.67 0.35
C ILE A 170 3.80 -5.52 1.62
N LEU A 171 3.81 -4.92 2.80
CA LEU A 171 3.73 -5.68 4.07
C LEU A 171 2.40 -6.43 4.23
N LEU A 172 1.29 -5.77 3.89
CA LEU A 172 -0.05 -6.36 3.97
C LEU A 172 -0.20 -7.50 2.95
N GLU A 173 0.37 -7.33 1.76
CA GLU A 173 0.43 -8.33 0.69
C GLU A 173 1.23 -9.56 1.12
N ASP A 174 2.50 -9.40 1.49
CA ASP A 174 3.37 -10.50 1.90
C ASP A 174 2.78 -11.25 3.12
N PHE A 175 2.16 -10.52 4.06
CA PHE A 175 1.45 -11.13 5.19
C PHE A 175 0.25 -11.96 4.74
N ALA A 176 -0.54 -11.44 3.81
CA ALA A 176 -1.69 -12.14 3.24
C ALA A 176 -1.24 -13.39 2.45
N ALA A 177 -0.18 -13.26 1.65
CA ALA A 177 0.41 -14.36 0.87
C ALA A 177 0.88 -15.49 1.79
N LEU A 178 1.65 -15.18 2.84
CA LEU A 178 2.08 -16.19 3.82
C LEU A 178 0.91 -16.87 4.52
N THR A 179 -0.09 -16.09 4.93
CA THR A 179 -1.27 -16.63 5.61
C THR A 179 -2.10 -17.51 4.66
N GLY A 180 -2.25 -17.10 3.40
CA GLY A 180 -2.92 -17.85 2.35
C GLY A 180 -2.20 -19.17 2.04
N LEU A 181 -0.88 -19.14 1.89
CA LEU A 181 -0.05 -20.33 1.71
C LEU A 181 -0.21 -21.33 2.88
N VAL A 182 -0.30 -20.84 4.11
CA VAL A 182 -0.57 -21.69 5.29
C VAL A 182 -1.97 -22.32 5.20
N PHE A 183 -3.00 -21.56 4.83
CA PHE A 183 -4.34 -22.11 4.60
C PHE A 183 -4.37 -23.15 3.48
N ALA A 184 -3.66 -22.92 2.37
CA ALA A 184 -3.52 -23.88 1.28
C ALA A 184 -2.81 -25.15 1.75
N LEU A 185 -1.71 -25.03 2.50
CA LEU A 185 -0.94 -26.17 2.99
C LEU A 185 -1.77 -27.05 3.92
N PHE A 186 -2.51 -26.44 4.86
CA PHE A 186 -3.42 -27.18 5.72
C PHE A 186 -4.61 -27.76 4.95
N GLY A 187 -5.19 -27.01 4.00
CA GLY A 187 -6.33 -27.47 3.19
C GLY A 187 -5.97 -28.71 2.36
N VAL A 188 -4.89 -28.64 1.59
CA VAL A 188 -4.40 -29.76 0.79
C VAL A 188 -3.90 -30.90 1.68
N GLY A 189 -3.09 -30.60 2.69
CA GLY A 189 -2.50 -31.59 3.58
C GLY A 189 -3.55 -32.40 4.34
N LEU A 190 -4.56 -31.73 4.91
CA LEU A 190 -5.67 -32.41 5.57
C LEU A 190 -6.55 -33.17 4.58
N SER A 191 -6.76 -32.64 3.37
CA SER A 191 -7.51 -33.37 2.34
C SER A 191 -6.85 -34.70 2.02
N LEU A 192 -5.54 -34.70 1.79
CA LEU A 192 -4.76 -35.91 1.51
C LEU A 192 -4.70 -36.87 2.70
N LEU A 193 -4.53 -36.36 3.92
CA LEU A 193 -4.43 -37.19 5.12
C LEU A 193 -5.77 -37.86 5.45
N THR A 194 -6.86 -37.11 5.37
CA THR A 194 -8.21 -37.57 5.74
C THR A 194 -8.99 -38.19 4.59
N HIS A 195 -8.45 -38.11 3.37
CA HIS A 195 -9.14 -38.48 2.14
C HIS A 195 -10.48 -37.76 1.97
N ASN A 196 -10.50 -36.47 2.33
CA ASN A 196 -11.70 -35.64 2.29
C ASN A 196 -11.42 -34.29 1.60
N PRO A 197 -11.92 -34.07 0.37
CA PRO A 197 -11.63 -32.86 -0.40
C PRO A 197 -12.24 -31.57 0.20
N ILE A 198 -13.11 -31.68 1.22
CA ILE A 198 -13.72 -30.52 1.89
C ILE A 198 -12.67 -29.62 2.55
N PHE A 199 -11.53 -30.18 3.00
CA PHE A 199 -10.48 -29.38 3.63
C PHE A 199 -9.82 -28.42 2.63
N ASP A 200 -9.67 -28.83 1.38
CA ASP A 200 -9.17 -27.96 0.32
C ASP A 200 -10.17 -26.87 -0.04
N VAL A 201 -11.47 -27.19 -0.02
CA VAL A 201 -12.54 -26.19 -0.18
C VAL A 201 -12.48 -25.16 0.94
N MET A 202 -12.33 -25.59 2.20
CA MET A 202 -12.18 -24.68 3.33
C MET A 202 -10.93 -23.81 3.20
N GLY A 203 -9.78 -24.40 2.85
CA GLY A 203 -8.55 -23.65 2.61
C GLY A 203 -8.72 -22.58 1.53
N THR A 204 -9.28 -22.96 0.38
CA THR A 204 -9.57 -22.05 -0.74
C THR A 204 -10.54 -20.93 -0.33
N THR A 205 -11.57 -21.26 0.45
CA THR A 205 -12.54 -20.27 0.96
C THR A 205 -11.86 -19.26 1.89
N LEU A 206 -11.01 -19.73 2.82
CA LEU A 206 -10.28 -18.87 3.74
C LEU A 206 -9.32 -17.93 3.01
N ILE A 207 -8.63 -18.42 1.96
CA ILE A 207 -7.79 -17.58 1.09
C ILE A 207 -8.63 -16.49 0.43
N GLY A 208 -9.78 -16.85 -0.16
CA GLY A 208 -10.67 -15.88 -0.81
C GLY A 208 -11.18 -14.80 0.16
N LEU A 209 -11.60 -15.19 1.36
CA LEU A 209 -12.02 -14.24 2.41
C LEU A 209 -10.88 -13.34 2.87
N LEU A 210 -9.67 -13.89 3.04
CA LEU A 210 -8.48 -13.14 3.42
C LEU A 210 -8.16 -12.07 2.37
N LEU A 211 -8.14 -12.41 1.08
CA LEU A 211 -7.85 -11.46 0.00
C LEU A 211 -8.90 -10.35 -0.08
N VAL A 212 -10.19 -10.68 0.10
CA VAL A 212 -11.25 -9.66 0.16
C VAL A 212 -11.07 -8.75 1.37
N ALA A 213 -10.72 -9.30 2.55
CA ALA A 213 -10.48 -8.48 3.74
C ALA A 213 -9.30 -7.52 3.54
N VAL A 214 -8.19 -7.99 2.94
CA VAL A 214 -7.03 -7.17 2.60
C VAL A 214 -7.38 -6.09 1.59
N ALA A 215 -8.16 -6.42 0.55
CA ALA A 215 -8.66 -5.46 -0.43
C ALA A 215 -9.44 -4.32 0.25
N VAL A 216 -10.34 -4.65 1.18
CA VAL A 216 -11.15 -3.67 1.92
C VAL A 216 -10.28 -2.79 2.80
N VAL A 217 -9.37 -3.37 3.59
CA VAL A 217 -8.46 -2.61 4.46
C VAL A 217 -7.62 -1.65 3.62
N LEU A 218 -6.96 -2.15 2.58
CA LEU A 218 -6.07 -1.33 1.76
C LEU A 218 -6.84 -0.26 0.95
N GLY A 219 -8.04 -0.60 0.48
CA GLY A 219 -8.92 0.34 -0.22
C GLY A 219 -9.38 1.49 0.69
N VAL A 220 -9.72 1.21 1.94
CA VAL A 220 -10.11 2.24 2.92
C VAL A 220 -8.92 3.16 3.25
N GLU A 221 -7.75 2.60 3.52
CA GLU A 221 -6.56 3.39 3.86
C GLU A 221 -6.09 4.24 2.66
N THR A 222 -6.04 3.66 1.46
CA THR A 222 -5.58 4.38 0.26
C THR A 222 -6.58 5.45 -0.20
N LYS A 223 -7.88 5.25 0.06
CA LYS A 223 -8.91 6.27 -0.23
C LYS A 223 -8.63 7.58 0.50
N SER A 224 -8.17 7.52 1.75
CA SER A 224 -7.89 8.73 2.53
C SER A 224 -6.74 9.53 1.90
N LEU A 225 -5.67 8.85 1.46
CA LEU A 225 -4.54 9.46 0.75
C LEU A 225 -4.97 10.14 -0.56
N LEU A 226 -5.94 9.56 -1.28
CA LEU A 226 -6.48 10.13 -2.51
C LEU A 226 -7.28 11.41 -2.30
N LEU A 227 -8.09 11.47 -1.23
CA LEU A 227 -8.80 12.68 -0.83
C LEU A 227 -7.83 13.79 -0.44
N GLY A 228 -6.67 13.38 0.08
CA GLY A 228 -5.57 14.24 0.48
C GLY A 228 -5.61 14.46 1.97
N GLU A 229 -4.62 13.88 2.64
CA GLU A 229 -4.46 13.99 4.09
C GLU A 229 -3.59 15.19 4.46
N SER A 230 -3.81 15.69 5.67
CA SER A 230 -2.93 16.70 6.25
C SER A 230 -1.57 16.10 6.63
N ALA A 231 -0.57 16.97 6.80
CA ALA A 231 0.69 16.61 7.41
C ALA A 231 0.45 16.00 8.81
N SER A 232 1.42 15.23 9.32
CA SER A 232 1.38 14.73 10.69
C SER A 232 1.33 15.89 11.70
N ILE A 233 0.81 15.63 12.90
CA ILE A 233 0.71 16.64 13.98
C ILE A 233 2.10 17.22 14.26
N ASP A 234 3.12 16.37 14.41
CA ASP A 234 4.50 16.80 14.65
C ASP A 234 5.02 17.72 13.52
N ALA A 235 4.72 17.40 12.25
CA ALA A 235 5.12 18.25 11.13
C ALA A 235 4.36 19.59 11.14
N GLN A 236 3.06 19.57 11.44
CA GLN A 236 2.28 20.80 11.60
C GLN A 236 2.82 21.68 12.73
N GLU A 237 3.20 21.09 13.86
CA GLU A 237 3.79 21.82 14.99
C GLU A 237 5.15 22.42 14.61
N ARG A 238 6.03 21.66 13.95
CA ARG A 238 7.32 22.19 13.43
C ARG A 238 7.12 23.36 12.47
N ILE A 239 6.18 23.24 11.53
CA ILE A 239 5.85 24.31 10.56
C ILE A 239 5.28 25.53 11.28
N ALA A 240 4.35 25.32 12.21
CA ALA A 240 3.75 26.41 12.98
C ALA A 240 4.78 27.15 13.83
N GLU A 241 5.74 26.43 14.40
CA GLU A 241 6.84 27.03 15.17
C GLU A 241 7.83 27.79 14.28
N ALA A 242 8.17 27.25 13.11
CA ALA A 242 8.97 27.95 12.11
C ALA A 242 8.31 29.27 11.68
N LEU A 243 6.98 29.28 11.51
CA LEU A 243 6.22 30.50 11.23
C LEU A 243 6.24 31.49 12.39
N ARG A 244 6.00 31.05 13.63
CA ARG A 244 5.99 31.93 14.83
C ARG A 244 7.35 32.53 15.16
N SER A 245 8.43 31.82 14.82
CA SER A 245 9.81 32.27 15.05
C SER A 245 10.35 33.17 13.93
N SER A 246 9.60 33.33 12.83
CA SER A 246 10.01 34.17 11.71
C SER A 246 9.79 35.66 12.02
N GLU A 247 10.80 36.47 11.75
CA GLU A 247 10.72 37.93 11.92
C GLU A 247 9.60 38.53 11.06
N GLY A 248 8.82 39.45 11.63
CA GLY A 248 7.68 40.08 10.96
C GLY A 248 6.37 39.29 11.01
N ILE A 249 6.37 38.06 11.53
CA ILE A 249 5.15 37.27 11.77
C ILE A 249 4.77 37.35 13.25
N LEU A 250 3.61 37.96 13.54
CA LEU A 250 3.08 38.08 14.91
C LEU A 250 2.37 36.79 15.37
N GLY A 251 1.92 35.97 14.43
CA GLY A 251 1.29 34.69 14.73
C GLY A 251 0.71 33.98 13.51
N VAL A 252 0.20 32.77 13.74
CA VAL A 252 -0.52 31.98 12.72
C VAL A 252 -2.01 32.04 13.04
N ILE A 253 -2.81 32.59 12.12
CA ILE A 253 -4.26 32.71 12.26
C ILE A 253 -4.92 31.36 12.00
N HIS A 254 -4.61 30.75 10.85
CA HIS A 254 -4.97 29.37 10.56
C HIS A 254 -3.96 28.75 9.59
N MET A 255 -3.85 27.43 9.61
CA MET A 255 -2.98 26.67 8.71
C MET A 255 -3.70 25.41 8.26
N LYS A 256 -3.62 25.13 6.97
CA LYS A 256 -4.05 23.87 6.36
C LYS A 256 -2.87 23.26 5.62
N THR A 257 -2.72 21.96 5.76
CA THR A 257 -1.69 21.21 5.05
C THR A 257 -2.34 20.10 4.25
N LEU A 258 -1.72 19.71 3.14
CA LEU A 258 -2.25 18.70 2.24
C LEU A 258 -1.13 17.97 1.52
N HIS A 259 -1.13 16.65 1.58
CA HIS A 259 -0.24 15.85 0.75
C HIS A 259 -0.69 15.90 -0.73
N LEU A 260 0.23 16.34 -1.59
CA LEU A 260 0.13 16.27 -3.06
C LEU A 260 0.80 15.02 -3.61
N GLY A 261 1.62 14.36 -2.80
CA GLY A 261 2.22 13.06 -3.02
C GLY A 261 2.94 12.61 -1.74
N PRO A 262 3.55 11.42 -1.72
CA PRO A 262 4.21 10.90 -0.52
C PRO A 262 5.32 11.83 -0.01
N GLU A 263 6.06 12.46 -0.93
CA GLU A 263 7.18 13.35 -0.62
C GLU A 263 6.88 14.84 -0.91
N GLU A 264 5.61 15.19 -1.14
CA GLU A 264 5.21 16.54 -1.52
C GLU A 264 4.02 17.03 -0.69
N LEU A 265 4.28 18.07 0.10
CA LEU A 265 3.34 18.72 0.99
C LEU A 265 3.04 20.14 0.50
N LEU A 266 1.75 20.47 0.50
CA LEU A 266 1.25 21.82 0.38
C LEU A 266 0.99 22.39 1.77
N VAL A 267 1.49 23.59 2.02
CA VAL A 267 1.23 24.37 3.23
C VAL A 267 0.52 25.66 2.83
N ALA A 268 -0.72 25.82 3.27
CA ALA A 268 -1.48 27.06 3.12
C ALA A 268 -1.72 27.64 4.51
N ALA A 269 -1.12 28.79 4.81
CA ALA A 269 -1.23 29.42 6.11
C ALA A 269 -1.61 30.88 5.97
N LYS A 270 -2.46 31.32 6.89
CA LYS A 270 -2.80 32.72 7.07
C LYS A 270 -2.03 33.25 8.28
N ILE A 271 -1.18 34.25 8.04
CA ILE A 271 -0.23 34.78 9.01
C ILE A 271 -0.63 36.17 9.44
N ASP A 272 -0.45 36.45 10.73
CA ASP A 272 -0.70 37.76 11.34
C ASP A 272 0.53 38.65 11.17
N VAL A 273 0.35 39.84 10.61
CA VAL A 273 1.41 40.81 10.35
C VAL A 273 1.08 42.15 11.00
N SER A 274 2.07 43.02 11.17
CA SER A 274 1.85 44.34 11.75
C SER A 274 1.15 45.26 10.73
N ALA A 275 0.14 46.00 11.18
CA ALA A 275 -0.55 47.00 10.37
C ALA A 275 0.34 48.20 9.98
N ALA A 276 1.50 48.35 10.63
CA ALA A 276 2.48 49.39 10.34
C ALA A 276 3.48 48.96 9.25
N ASP A 277 3.52 47.67 8.89
CA ASP A 277 4.52 47.12 7.97
C ASP A 277 4.19 47.54 6.54
N SER A 278 5.21 47.93 5.77
CA SER A 278 5.02 48.18 4.34
C SER A 278 4.87 46.87 3.58
N ALA A 279 4.32 46.93 2.37
CA ALA A 279 4.24 45.76 1.49
C ALA A 279 5.62 45.11 1.24
N ALA A 280 6.69 45.90 1.24
CA ALA A 280 8.06 45.39 1.07
C ALA A 280 8.56 44.64 2.32
N ASP A 281 8.15 45.06 3.52
CA ASP A 281 8.50 44.40 4.78
C ASP A 281 7.76 43.07 4.91
N ILE A 282 6.47 43.06 4.56
CA ILE A 282 5.63 41.85 4.52
C ILE A 282 6.21 40.83 3.53
N ALA A 283 6.58 41.27 2.31
CA ALA A 283 7.18 40.38 1.31
C ALA A 283 8.46 39.71 1.82
N ARG A 284 9.38 40.47 2.46
CA ARG A 284 10.61 39.91 3.04
C ARG A 284 10.32 38.92 4.17
N SER A 285 9.31 39.21 4.99
CA SER A 285 8.89 38.34 6.10
C SER A 285 8.32 37.01 5.58
N ILE A 286 7.52 37.07 4.50
CA ILE A 286 7.01 35.88 3.79
C ILE A 286 8.16 35.05 3.22
N ASP A 287 9.10 35.65 2.48
CA ASP A 287 10.23 34.95 1.89
C ASP A 287 11.09 34.23 2.97
N ALA A 288 11.35 34.92 4.08
CA ALA A 288 12.09 34.35 5.22
C ALA A 288 11.33 33.18 5.87
N ALA A 289 10.02 33.33 6.06
CA ALA A 289 9.17 32.30 6.63
C ALA A 289 9.07 31.06 5.72
N GLU A 290 8.95 31.24 4.41
CA GLU A 290 8.99 30.13 3.46
C GLU A 290 10.32 29.36 3.53
N ALA A 291 11.44 30.07 3.61
CA ALA A 291 12.75 29.45 3.78
C ALA A 291 12.86 28.66 5.09
N SER A 292 12.34 29.22 6.19
CA SER A 292 12.30 28.58 7.51
C SER A 292 11.46 27.29 7.48
N ILE A 293 10.27 27.33 6.87
CA ILE A 293 9.41 26.14 6.68
C ILE A 293 10.16 25.05 5.91
N ARG A 294 10.80 25.38 4.78
CA ARG A 294 11.53 24.40 3.96
C ARG A 294 12.72 23.79 4.70
N ALA A 295 13.34 24.52 5.62
CA ALA A 295 14.44 24.02 6.43
C ALA A 295 13.99 22.97 7.46
N VAL A 296 12.83 23.17 8.09
CA VAL A 296 12.30 22.23 9.11
C VAL A 296 11.44 21.11 8.53
N GLU A 297 10.83 21.34 7.37
CA GLU A 297 10.01 20.35 6.66
C GLU A 297 10.33 20.38 5.15
N PRO A 298 11.36 19.64 4.71
CA PRO A 298 11.79 19.62 3.30
C PRO A 298 10.72 19.13 2.32
N THR A 299 9.70 18.41 2.80
CA THR A 299 8.57 17.98 1.95
C THR A 299 7.60 19.12 1.62
N ALA A 300 7.65 20.25 2.32
CA ALA A 300 6.85 21.45 2.04
C ALA A 300 7.32 22.14 0.74
N ARG A 301 6.93 21.58 -0.41
CA ARG A 301 7.35 22.10 -1.72
C ARG A 301 6.50 23.27 -2.18
N VAL A 302 5.21 23.23 -1.89
CA VAL A 302 4.23 24.27 -2.25
C VAL A 302 3.80 24.99 -0.98
N ILE A 303 4.10 26.29 -0.90
CA ILE A 303 3.80 27.11 0.27
C ILE A 303 3.00 28.33 -0.21
N TYR A 304 1.89 28.61 0.46
CA TYR A 304 1.09 29.81 0.28
C TYR A 304 0.90 30.48 1.65
N LEU A 305 1.50 31.65 1.82
CA LEU A 305 1.34 32.47 3.02
C LEU A 305 0.47 33.69 2.68
N GLU A 306 -0.71 33.78 3.29
CA GLU A 306 -1.61 34.92 3.16
C GLU A 306 -1.42 35.85 4.38
N PRO A 307 -0.92 37.09 4.20
CA PRO A 307 -0.84 38.06 5.29
C PRO A 307 -2.21 38.66 5.60
N ASP A 308 -2.56 38.79 6.88
CA ASP A 308 -3.74 39.52 7.35
C ASP A 308 -3.49 40.10 8.74
N LEU A 309 -4.44 40.90 9.22
CA LEU A 309 -4.46 41.46 10.56
C LEU A 309 -5.38 40.61 11.43
N ARG A 310 -4.88 40.13 12.57
CA ARG A 310 -5.71 39.35 13.50
C ARG A 310 -6.86 40.19 14.05
N ARG A 311 -8.08 39.72 13.83
CA ARG A 311 -9.32 40.29 14.38
C ARG A 311 -9.81 39.37 15.48
N GLU A 312 -10.22 39.90 16.63
CA GLU A 312 -10.64 39.13 17.81
C GLU A 312 -11.84 38.18 17.55
N GLN A 313 -12.49 38.23 16.39
CA GLN A 313 -13.71 37.47 16.07
C GLN A 313 -13.61 36.42 14.96
N SER A 314 -12.43 36.13 14.42
CA SER A 314 -12.31 35.06 13.42
C SER A 314 -12.29 33.68 14.09
N ARG A 315 -13.47 33.14 14.44
CA ARG A 315 -13.64 31.70 14.71
C ARG A 315 -13.44 30.91 13.40
N PRO A 316 -12.88 29.69 13.50
CA PRO A 316 -12.54 28.85 12.34
C PRO A 316 -13.75 28.47 11.48
#